data_AF-S9RCW5-F1
#
_entry.id   AF-S9RCW5-F1
#
_cell.length_a   1.000
_cell.length_b   1.000
_cell.length_c   1.000
_cell.angle_alpha   90.00
_cell.angle_beta   90.00
_cell.angle_gamma   90.00
#
_symmetry.space_group_name_H-M   'P 1'
#
loop_
_entity.id
_entity.type
_entity.pdbx_description
1 polymer ?
#
loop_
_entity_poly.entity_id
_entity_poly.type
_entity_poly.pdbx_seq_one_letter_code
_entity_poly.pdbx_strand_id
1 'polypeptide(L)'
;MKKETLTEKLIKRTYGISGPLDEHKRREADRIGNQVFIFLFYLMTFGNLIPFVLAYRHPQVVAVGYPIIIFLISMISALYVLSQTKKTGITAIDPEMLSQKESK
;
A
#
# COMPACT_ATOMS: atom_id res chain seq x y z
N MET A 1 22.28 -21.25 0.29
CA MET A 1 21.47 -20.07 -0.07
C MET A 1 20.30 -19.96 0.91
N LYS A 2 20.18 -18.88 1.69
CA LYS A 2 18.98 -18.65 2.53
C LYS A 2 17.78 -18.56 1.60
N LYS A 3 16.79 -19.44 1.76
CA LYS A 3 15.56 -19.39 0.98
C LYS A 3 14.81 -18.13 1.36
N GLU A 4 14.58 -17.25 0.40
CA GLU A 4 13.69 -16.11 0.59
C GLU A 4 12.29 -16.62 0.91
N THR A 5 11.70 -16.07 1.97
CA THR A 5 10.33 -16.33 2.38
C THR A 5 9.34 -15.64 1.44
N LEU A 6 8.10 -16.16 1.39
CA LEU A 6 7.04 -15.56 0.57
C LEU A 6 6.78 -14.10 0.95
N THR A 7 6.93 -13.77 2.24
CA THR A 7 6.80 -12.41 2.78
C THR A 7 7.86 -11.48 2.21
N GLU A 8 9.11 -11.91 2.11
CA GLU A 8 10.18 -11.11 1.50
C GLU A 8 9.91 -10.83 0.02
N LYS A 9 9.40 -11.82 -0.73
CA LYS A 9 9.00 -11.62 -2.14
C LYS A 9 7.87 -10.61 -2.28
N LEU A 10 6.86 -10.68 -1.41
CA LEU A 10 5.75 -9.73 -1.41
C LEU A 10 6.22 -8.31 -1.08
N ILE A 11 7.03 -8.14 -0.03
CA ILE A 11 7.60 -6.83 0.34
C ILE A 11 8.43 -6.26 -0.82
N LYS A 12 9.31 -7.07 -1.41
CA LYS A 12 10.13 -6.65 -2.56
C LYS A 12 9.28 -6.20 -3.74
N ARG A 13 8.18 -6.89 -4.02
CA ARG A 13 7.26 -6.53 -5.12
C ARG A 13 6.42 -5.29 -4.80
N THR A 14 5.94 -5.15 -3.57
CA THR A 14 5.12 -4.01 -3.14
C THR A 14 5.92 -2.72 -3.05
N TYR A 15 7.18 -2.79 -2.60
CA TYR A 15 8.06 -1.63 -2.46
C TYR A 15 9.06 -1.45 -3.62
N GLY A 16 9.06 -2.33 -4.63
CA GLY A 16 9.94 -2.22 -5.80
C GLY A 16 11.43 -2.42 -5.49
N ILE A 17 11.75 -3.35 -4.59
CA ILE A 17 13.13 -3.65 -4.15
C ILE A 17 13.67 -4.84 -4.95
N SER A 18 14.59 -4.59 -5.89
CA SER A 18 15.20 -5.64 -6.74
C SER A 18 16.44 -6.33 -6.11
N GLY A 19 16.98 -5.80 -5.01
CA GLY A 19 18.19 -6.32 -4.32
C GLY A 19 17.89 -7.24 -3.12
N PRO A 20 18.92 -7.69 -2.37
CA PRO A 20 18.71 -8.35 -1.07
C PRO A 20 17.96 -7.41 -0.12
N LEU A 21 17.00 -7.96 0.62
CA LEU A 21 16.24 -7.20 1.61
C LEU A 21 17.15 -7.00 2.82
N ASP A 22 17.89 -5.89 2.82
CA ASP A 22 18.75 -5.53 3.94
C ASP A 22 17.92 -5.03 5.13
N GLU A 23 18.44 -5.18 6.35
CA GLU A 23 17.75 -4.88 7.62
C GLU A 23 17.29 -3.40 7.66
N HIS A 24 18.06 -2.49 7.04
CA HIS A 24 17.68 -1.08 6.89
C HIS A 24 16.43 -0.89 6.01
N LYS A 25 16.42 -1.50 4.81
CA LYS A 25 15.30 -1.39 3.86
C LYS A 25 14.03 -2.03 4.43
N ARG A 26 14.20 -3.13 5.18
CA ARG A 26 13.11 -3.78 5.89
C ARG A 26 12.50 -2.87 6.95
N ARG A 27 13.33 -2.23 7.79
CA ARG A 27 12.86 -1.28 8.81
C ARG A 27 12.15 -0.07 8.21
N GLU A 28 12.60 0.46 7.09
CA GLU A 28 11.93 1.59 6.45
C GLU A 28 10.61 1.18 5.80
N ALA A 29 10.58 0.04 5.11
CA ALA A 29 9.34 -0.53 4.57
C ALA A 29 8.33 -0.79 5.70
N ASP A 30 8.76 -1.36 6.82
CA ASP A 30 7.92 -1.57 8.00
C ASP A 30 7.46 -0.25 8.63
N ARG A 31 8.30 0.79 8.66
CA ARG A 31 7.91 2.12 9.19
C ARG A 31 6.85 2.80 8.32
N ILE A 32 7.03 2.79 7.00
CA ILE A 32 6.07 3.34 6.04
C ILE A 32 4.77 2.55 6.11
N GLY A 33 4.87 1.22 6.06
CA GLY A 33 3.74 0.31 6.16
C GLY A 33 2.96 0.51 7.45
N ASN A 34 3.64 0.60 8.60
CA ASN A 34 2.99 0.78 9.90
C ASN A 34 2.31 2.15 10.03
N GLN A 35 2.91 3.23 9.51
CA GLN A 35 2.27 4.55 9.52
C GLN A 35 0.99 4.58 8.67
N VAL A 36 1.05 4.00 7.47
CA VAL A 36 -0.11 3.85 6.58
C VAL A 36 -1.16 2.93 7.19
N PHE A 37 -0.73 1.84 7.82
CA PHE A 37 -1.59 0.90 8.51
C PHE A 37 -2.33 1.57 9.66
N ILE A 38 -1.65 2.33 10.52
CA ILE A 38 -2.28 3.05 11.63
C ILE A 38 -3.32 4.05 11.11
N PHE A 39 -2.98 4.82 10.06
CA PHE A 39 -3.92 5.75 9.45
C PHE A 39 -5.15 5.03 8.86
N LEU A 40 -4.93 4.00 8.04
CA LEU A 40 -6.00 3.17 7.46
C LEU A 40 -6.84 2.49 8.53
N PHE A 41 -6.22 1.99 9.60
CA PHE A 41 -6.88 1.29 10.68
C PHE A 41 -7.89 2.22 11.36
N TYR A 42 -7.46 3.40 11.81
CA TYR A 42 -8.38 4.35 12.42
C TYR A 42 -9.42 4.87 11.43
N LEU A 43 -9.03 5.17 10.19
CA LEU A 43 -9.95 5.63 9.15
C LEU A 43 -11.02 4.59 8.84
N MET A 44 -10.67 3.30 8.75
CA MET A 44 -11.62 2.21 8.56
C MET A 44 -12.47 2.01 9.81
N THR A 45 -11.87 1.87 10.99
CA THR A 45 -12.60 1.61 12.24
C THR A 45 -13.66 2.68 12.50
N PHE A 46 -13.31 3.96 12.34
CA PHE A 46 -14.28 5.04 12.54
C PHE A 46 -15.15 5.30 11.30
N GLY A 47 -14.60 5.17 10.10
CA GLY A 47 -15.32 5.37 8.84
C GLY A 47 -16.40 4.34 8.56
N ASN A 48 -16.31 3.14 9.15
CA ASN A 48 -17.34 2.10 9.08
C ASN A 48 -18.56 2.39 9.99
N LEU A 49 -18.45 3.29 10.97
CA LEU A 49 -19.60 3.61 11.84
C LEU A 49 -20.68 4.40 11.09
N ILE A 50 -20.28 5.24 10.14
CA ILE A 50 -21.18 6.06 9.33
C ILE A 50 -22.13 5.21 8.47
N PRO A 51 -21.66 4.30 7.59
CA PRO A 51 -22.53 3.43 6.82
C PRO A 51 -23.34 2.49 7.71
N PHE A 52 -22.82 2.08 8.88
CA PHE A 52 -23.56 1.25 9.82
C PHE A 52 -24.84 1.94 10.30
N VAL A 53 -24.77 3.23 10.67
CA VAL A 53 -25.96 4.02 11.04
C VAL A 53 -26.80 4.39 9.83
N LEU A 54 -26.17 4.74 8.71
CA LEU A 54 -26.87 5.23 7.52
C LEU A 54 -27.61 4.12 6.75
N ALA A 55 -27.16 2.86 6.87
CA ALA A 55 -27.80 1.71 6.24
C ALA A 55 -29.22 1.48 6.74
N TYR A 56 -29.55 1.87 7.98
CA TYR A 56 -30.91 1.79 8.51
C TYR A 56 -31.90 2.71 7.80
N ARG A 57 -31.43 3.84 7.24
CA ARG A 57 -32.28 4.85 6.61
C ARG A 57 -32.24 4.77 5.08
N HIS A 58 -31.07 4.50 4.51
CA HIS A 58 -30.83 4.52 3.06
C HIS A 58 -29.92 3.35 2.61
N PRO A 59 -30.40 2.09 2.71
CA PRO A 59 -29.57 0.91 2.45
C PRO A 59 -29.05 0.85 1.01
N GLN A 60 -29.84 1.29 0.02
CA GLN A 60 -29.45 1.28 -1.40
C GLN A 60 -28.30 2.25 -1.68
N VAL A 61 -28.34 3.45 -1.08
CA VAL A 61 -27.29 4.46 -1.24
C VAL A 61 -25.99 3.99 -0.59
N VAL A 62 -26.07 3.36 0.58
CA VAL A 62 -24.90 2.79 1.26
C VAL A 62 -24.33 1.62 0.47
N ALA A 63 -25.16 0.73 -0.07
CA ALA A 63 -24.70 -0.43 -0.85
C ALA A 63 -23.88 -0.04 -2.09
N VAL A 64 -24.20 1.10 -2.72
CA VAL A 64 -23.45 1.59 -3.90
C VAL A 64 -22.34 2.56 -3.52
N GLY A 65 -22.62 3.51 -2.62
CA GLY A 65 -21.68 4.56 -2.25
C GLY A 65 -20.53 4.06 -1.38
N TYR A 66 -20.79 3.10 -0.48
CA TYR A 66 -19.77 2.64 0.46
C TYR A 66 -18.61 1.89 -0.21
N PRO A 67 -18.83 0.94 -1.15
CA PRO A 67 -17.75 0.35 -1.92
C PRO A 67 -16.91 1.37 -2.70
N ILE A 68 -17.55 2.41 -3.28
CA ILE A 68 -16.85 3.47 -4.01
C ILE A 68 -15.94 4.27 -3.07
N ILE A 69 -16.44 4.64 -1.88
CA ILE A 69 -15.65 5.38 -0.88
C ILE A 69 -14.45 4.53 -0.41
N ILE A 70 -14.66 3.25 -0.10
CA ILE A 70 -13.55 2.33 0.25
C ILE A 70 -12.55 2.26 -0.89
N PHE A 71 -13.01 2.14 -2.14
CA PHE A 71 -12.14 2.05 -3.30
C PHE A 71 -11.26 3.32 -3.45
N LEU A 72 -11.85 4.51 -3.29
CA LEU A 72 -11.11 5.77 -3.32
C LEU A 72 -10.07 5.86 -2.20
N ILE A 73 -10.44 5.51 -0.97
CA ILE A 73 -9.52 5.47 0.17
C ILE A 73 -8.36 4.51 -0.09
N SER A 74 -8.65 3.34 -0.66
CA SER A 74 -7.66 2.33 -1.03
C SER A 74 -6.68 2.87 -2.08
N MET A 75 -7.21 3.56 -3.09
CA MET A 75 -6.41 4.17 -4.15
C MET A 75 -5.51 5.28 -3.63
N ILE A 76 -6.03 6.17 -2.78
CA ILE A 76 -5.25 7.23 -2.13
C ILE A 76 -4.15 6.62 -1.26
N SER A 77 -4.46 5.57 -0.52
CA SER A 77 -3.48 4.87 0.33
C SER A 77 -2.37 4.22 -0.50
N ALA A 78 -2.72 3.59 -1.62
CA ALA A 78 -1.75 3.04 -2.56
C ALA A 78 -0.84 4.13 -3.15
N LEU A 79 -1.40 5.27 -3.56
CA LEU A 79 -0.64 6.42 -4.05
C LEU A 79 0.26 7.03 -2.97
N TYR A 80 -0.21 7.08 -1.72
CA TYR A 80 0.57 7.55 -0.59
C TYR A 80 1.75 6.62 -0.28
N VAL A 81 1.53 5.31 -0.28
CA VAL A 81 2.59 4.30 -0.14
C VAL A 81 3.60 4.49 -1.26
N LEU A 82 3.17 4.50 -2.52
CA LEU A 82 4.05 4.75 -3.68
C LEU A 82 4.86 6.04 -3.55
N SER A 83 4.22 7.12 -3.12
CA SER A 83 4.87 8.42 -2.95
C SER A 83 5.89 8.41 -1.81
N GLN A 84 5.58 7.75 -0.69
CA GLN A 84 6.48 7.63 0.44
C GLN A 84 7.67 6.73 0.09
N THR A 85 7.46 5.60 -0.57
CA THR A 85 8.55 4.71 -1.01
C THR A 85 9.51 5.45 -1.93
N LYS A 86 8.98 6.27 -2.88
CA LYS A 86 9.76 7.16 -3.75
C LYS A 86 10.58 8.19 -2.95
N LYS A 87 9.97 8.86 -1.97
CA LYS A 87 10.64 9.87 -1.14
C LYS A 87 11.75 9.31 -0.26
N THR A 88 11.58 8.09 0.25
CA THR A 88 12.60 7.41 1.07
C THR A 88 13.69 6.74 0.24
N GLY A 89 13.62 6.75 -1.09
CA GLY A 89 14.68 6.20 -1.96
C GLY A 89 14.86 4.67 -1.86
N ILE A 90 13.96 3.96 -1.19
CA ILE A 90 13.99 2.50 -1.03
C ILE A 90 13.56 1.81 -2.33
N THR A 91 12.74 2.50 -3.14
CA THR A 91 12.44 2.12 -4.53
C THR A 91 13.70 2.26 -5.37
N ALA A 92 14.28 1.11 -5.76
CA ALA A 92 15.20 1.03 -6.88
C ALA A 92 14.40 0.97 -8.19
N ILE A 93 13.50 1.94 -8.43
CA ILE A 93 13.21 2.29 -9.82
C ILE A 93 14.43 3.09 -10.27
N ASP A 94 15.53 2.37 -10.46
CA ASP A 94 16.62 2.87 -11.25
C ASP A 94 16.06 3.03 -12.66
N PRO A 95 15.95 4.26 -13.20
CA PRO A 95 15.51 4.47 -14.57
C PRO A 95 16.35 3.65 -15.59
N GLU A 96 17.53 3.14 -15.22
CA GLU A 96 18.30 2.18 -16.03
C GLU A 96 17.60 0.82 -16.22
N MET A 97 16.83 0.30 -15.26
CA MET A 97 16.17 -1.00 -15.41
C MET A 97 14.90 -0.96 -16.28
N LEU A 98 14.32 0.23 -16.49
CA LEU A 98 13.27 0.45 -17.49
C LEU A 98 13.87 0.41 -18.91
N SER A 99 15.05 0.99 -19.13
CA SER A 99 15.73 0.99 -20.42
C SER A 99 16.11 -0.43 -20.91
N GLN A 100 16.49 -1.34 -20.01
CA GLN A 100 16.90 -2.67 -20.42
C GLN A 100 15.73 -3.60 -20.80
N LYS A 101 14.52 -3.32 -20.32
CA LYS A 101 13.33 -4.15 -20.58
C LYS A 101 12.59 -3.79 -21.87
N GLU A 102 12.88 -2.62 -22.46
CA GLU A 102 12.41 -2.23 -23.79
C GLU A 102 13.38 -2.64 -24.92
N SER A 103 14.54 -3.22 -24.59
CA SER A 103 15.59 -3.60 -25.55
C SER A 103 15.75 -5.12 -25.73
N LYS A 104 14.79 -5.95 -25.34
CA LYS A 104 14.84 -7.40 -25.57
C LYS A 104 13.60 -7.96 -26.24
#